data_AF-A0A4C1U4J9-F1
#
_entry.id   AF-A0A4C1U4J9-F1
#
_cell.length_a   1.000
_cell.length_b   1.000
_cell.length_c   1.000
_cell.angle_alpha   90.00
_cell.angle_beta   90.00
_cell.angle_gamma   90.00
#
_symmetry.space_group_name_H-M   'P 1'
#
loop_
_entity.id
_entity.type
_entity.pdbx_description
1 polymer ?
#
loop_
_entity_poly.entity_id
_entity_poly.type
_entity_poly.pdbx_seq_one_letter_code
_entity_poly.pdbx_strand_id
1 'polypeptide(L)'
;MLKWFYELRNEVADFIQIKNKPLSELSDPKWICDLVLLVNLTGYLNYLNLKLQKQGQLVNDMYSHLKAFQNKISSREAQMPSGNSYHFTTFSANENIAFAQYAEELKLQSEQFLNRFSNFENKEECFNLFATPTKSILQNASIHL
;
A
#
# COMPACT_ATOMS: atom_id res chain seq x y z
N MET A 1 -3.03 8.90 -12.48
CA MET A 1 -2.91 10.37 -12.54
C MET A 1 -1.67 10.86 -11.79
N LEU A 2 -1.54 10.66 -10.48
CA LEU A 2 -0.38 11.14 -9.70
C LEU A 2 0.97 10.58 -10.16
N LYS A 3 1.03 9.28 -10.50
CA LYS A 3 2.27 8.67 -11.04
C LYS A 3 2.80 9.42 -12.28
N TRP A 4 1.90 9.69 -13.22
CA TRP A 4 2.23 10.43 -14.45
C TRP A 4 2.68 11.85 -14.15
N PHE A 5 2.01 12.52 -13.23
CA PHE A 5 2.41 13.86 -12.80
C PHE A 5 3.81 13.87 -12.17
N TYR A 6 4.13 12.89 -11.32
CA TYR A 6 5.47 12.77 -10.74
C TYR A 6 6.55 12.49 -11.80
N GLU A 7 6.25 11.64 -12.78
CA GLU A 7 7.15 11.33 -13.89
C GLU A 7 7.41 12.54 -14.78
N LEU A 8 6.41 13.39 -15.00
CA LEU A 8 6.48 14.59 -15.84
C LEU A 8 6.78 15.89 -15.07
N ARG A 9 7.17 15.79 -13.79
CA ARG A 9 7.25 16.97 -12.91
C ARG A 9 8.26 18.03 -13.39
N ASN A 10 9.33 17.60 -14.05
CA ASN A 10 10.37 18.49 -14.55
C ASN A 10 9.85 19.27 -15.78
N GLU A 11 9.20 18.58 -16.71
CA GLU A 11 8.57 19.16 -17.89
C GLU A 11 7.44 20.12 -17.49
N VAL A 12 6.69 19.77 -16.45
CA VAL A 12 5.68 20.67 -15.85
C VAL A 12 6.35 21.90 -15.24
N ALA A 13 7.47 21.76 -14.53
CA ALA A 13 8.21 22.88 -13.97
C ALA A 13 8.72 23.82 -15.07
N ASP A 14 9.34 23.28 -16.13
CA ASP A 14 9.83 24.04 -17.28
C ASP A 14 8.70 24.81 -17.96
N PHE A 15 7.56 24.15 -18.21
CA PHE A 15 6.39 24.77 -18.83
C PHE A 15 5.85 25.93 -17.98
N ILE A 16 5.77 25.75 -16.67
CA ILE A 16 5.31 26.76 -15.73
C ILE A 16 6.29 27.95 -15.66
N GLN A 17 7.59 27.68 -15.71
CA GLN A 17 8.63 28.71 -15.73
C GLN A 17 8.54 29.58 -16.99
N ILE A 18 8.31 28.98 -18.17
CA ILE A 18 8.09 29.71 -19.43
C ILE A 18 6.90 30.67 -19.32
N LYS A 19 5.90 30.35 -18.49
CA LYS A 19 4.73 31.20 -18.22
C LYS A 19 4.99 32.28 -17.16
N ASN A 20 6.23 32.44 -16.68
CA ASN A 20 6.64 33.36 -15.61
C ASN A 20 5.84 33.17 -14.31
N LYS A 21 5.48 31.92 -13.97
CA LYS A 21 4.75 31.58 -12.73
C LYS A 21 5.41 30.44 -11.97
N PRO A 22 6.70 30.52 -11.61
CA PRO A 22 7.44 29.40 -11.05
C PRO A 22 6.72 28.80 -9.82
N LEU A 23 6.66 27.47 -9.78
CA LEU A 23 6.06 26.73 -8.68
C LEU A 23 7.17 26.20 -7.76
N SER A 24 7.37 26.86 -6.63
CA SER A 24 8.42 26.55 -5.65
C SER A 24 8.38 25.10 -5.15
N GLU A 25 7.20 24.52 -5.10
CA GLU A 25 6.90 23.18 -4.62
C GLU A 25 7.60 22.10 -5.44
N LEU A 26 7.76 22.31 -6.76
CA LEU A 26 8.46 21.38 -7.65
C LEU A 26 9.98 21.35 -7.42
N SER A 27 10.50 22.29 -6.64
CA SER A 27 11.91 22.34 -6.21
C SER A 27 12.09 22.08 -4.72
N ASP A 28 11.01 22.00 -3.94
CA ASP A 28 11.08 21.70 -2.50
C ASP A 28 11.26 20.18 -2.28
N PRO A 29 12.40 19.74 -1.72
CA PRO A 29 12.65 18.33 -1.45
C PRO A 29 11.56 17.68 -0.60
N LYS A 30 11.03 18.39 0.41
CA LYS A 30 10.00 17.85 1.30
C LYS A 30 8.72 17.60 0.52
N TRP A 31 8.27 18.58 -0.26
CA TRP A 31 7.07 18.44 -1.09
C TRP A 31 7.21 17.30 -2.11
N ILE A 32 8.38 17.16 -2.74
CA ILE A 32 8.64 16.05 -3.65
C ILE A 32 8.54 14.71 -2.91
N CYS A 33 9.08 14.59 -1.70
CA CYS A 33 8.94 13.38 -0.89
C CYS A 33 7.49 13.09 -0.49
N ASP A 34 6.72 14.11 -0.11
CA ASP A 34 5.28 13.97 0.16
C ASP A 34 4.55 13.44 -1.09
N LEU A 35 4.87 13.98 -2.28
CA LEU A 35 4.32 13.51 -3.56
C LEU A 35 4.71 12.05 -3.85
N VAL A 36 5.97 11.67 -3.64
CA VAL A 36 6.41 10.28 -3.87
C VAL A 36 5.68 9.31 -2.93
N LEU A 37 5.43 9.70 -1.67
CA LEU A 37 4.63 8.93 -0.74
C LEU A 37 3.20 8.73 -1.25
N LEU A 38 2.55 9.82 -1.69
CA LEU A 38 1.20 9.76 -2.25
C LEU A 38 1.13 8.89 -3.52
N VAL A 39 2.11 9.01 -4.43
CA VAL A 39 2.19 8.19 -5.64
C VAL A 39 2.29 6.70 -5.30
N ASN A 40 3.14 6.35 -4.32
CA ASN A 40 3.29 4.97 -3.89
C ASN A 40 2.01 4.43 -3.24
N LEU A 41 1.45 5.16 -2.27
CA LEU A 41 0.21 4.79 -1.57
C LEU A 41 -0.94 4.57 -2.53
N THR A 42 -1.20 5.55 -3.40
CA THR A 42 -2.28 5.48 -4.39
C THR A 42 -2.03 4.39 -5.43
N GLY A 43 -0.77 4.11 -5.77
CA GLY A 43 -0.39 2.97 -6.60
C GLY A 43 -0.78 1.62 -5.97
N TYR A 44 -0.54 1.45 -4.66
CA TYR A 44 -0.93 0.22 -3.96
C TYR A 44 -2.43 0.09 -3.82
N LEU A 45 -3.13 1.17 -3.46
CA LEU A 45 -4.59 1.18 -3.38
C LEU A 45 -5.23 0.86 -4.74
N ASN A 46 -4.68 1.41 -5.83
CA ASN A 46 -5.13 1.10 -7.17
C ASN A 46 -4.89 -0.36 -7.54
N TYR A 47 -3.72 -0.92 -7.19
CA TYR A 47 -3.45 -2.34 -7.40
C TYR A 47 -4.47 -3.22 -6.66
N LEU A 48 -4.72 -2.96 -5.38
CA LEU A 48 -5.73 -3.68 -4.61
C LEU A 48 -7.12 -3.52 -5.23
N ASN A 49 -7.52 -2.31 -5.58
CA ASN A 49 -8.82 -2.03 -6.18
C ASN A 49 -9.02 -2.83 -7.47
N LEU A 50 -8.02 -2.88 -8.36
CA LEU A 50 -8.07 -3.71 -9.57
C LEU A 50 -8.17 -5.20 -9.25
N LYS A 51 -7.51 -5.66 -8.18
CA LYS A 51 -7.62 -7.05 -7.73
C LYS A 51 -8.99 -7.38 -7.17
N LEU A 52 -9.65 -6.45 -6.48
CA LEU A 52 -11.00 -6.64 -5.90
C LEU A 52 -12.12 -6.48 -6.93
N GLN A 53 -11.92 -5.69 -7.98
CA GLN A 53 -12.90 -5.47 -9.05
C GLN A 53 -12.88 -6.55 -10.13
N LYS A 54 -11.96 -7.53 -10.06
CA LYS A 54 -11.87 -8.59 -11.07
C LYS A 54 -13.12 -9.48 -11.00
N GLN A 55 -13.80 -9.62 -12.14
CA GLN A 55 -15.00 -10.44 -12.23
C GLN A 55 -14.71 -11.93 -12.02
N GLY A 56 -15.69 -12.66 -11.45
CA GLY A 56 -15.63 -14.11 -11.26
C GLY A 56 -14.76 -14.56 -10.09
N GLN A 57 -14.41 -13.65 -9.18
CA GLN A 57 -13.68 -13.99 -7.95
C GLN A 57 -14.64 -14.46 -6.86
N LEU A 58 -14.18 -15.44 -6.08
CA LEU A 58 -14.88 -15.84 -4.87
C LEU A 58 -14.54 -14.87 -3.72
N VAL A 59 -15.41 -14.83 -2.70
CA VAL A 59 -15.22 -13.93 -1.55
C VAL A 59 -13.93 -14.26 -0.78
N ASN A 60 -13.52 -15.53 -0.71
CA ASN A 60 -12.25 -15.95 -0.11
C ASN A 60 -11.03 -15.47 -0.94
N ASP A 61 -11.16 -15.35 -2.26
CA ASP A 61 -10.10 -14.78 -3.10
C ASP A 61 -9.95 -13.28 -2.81
N MET A 62 -11.07 -12.57 -2.70
CA MET A 62 -11.09 -11.16 -2.31
C MET A 62 -10.44 -10.95 -0.95
N TYR A 63 -10.77 -11.79 0.04
CA TYR A 63 -10.17 -11.76 1.36
C TYR A 63 -8.66 -12.01 1.32
N SER A 64 -8.21 -12.97 0.51
CA SER A 64 -6.77 -13.25 0.32
C SER A 64 -6.02 -12.03 -0.24
N HIS A 65 -6.62 -11.27 -1.16
CA HIS A 65 -6.04 -10.01 -1.66
C HIS A 65 -5.93 -8.95 -0.55
N LEU A 66 -6.93 -8.85 0.33
CA LEU A 66 -6.91 -7.94 1.48
C LEU A 66 -5.78 -8.30 2.45
N LYS A 67 -5.63 -9.58 2.82
CA LYS A 67 -4.54 -10.03 3.72
C LYS A 67 -3.16 -9.83 3.11
N ALA A 68 -3.01 -10.13 1.81
CA ALA A 68 -1.74 -9.88 1.11
C ALA A 68 -1.38 -8.39 1.09
N PHE A 69 -2.38 -7.51 0.91
CA PHE A 69 -2.19 -6.07 0.97
C PHE A 69 -1.79 -5.58 2.36
N GLN A 70 -2.49 -6.05 3.41
CA GLN A 70 -2.16 -5.76 4.80
C GLN A 70 -0.72 -6.14 5.13
N ASN A 71 -0.32 -7.39 4.82
CA ASN A 71 1.04 -7.87 5.08
C ASN A 71 2.10 -7.01 4.36
N LYS A 72 1.77 -6.52 3.16
CA LYS A 72 2.67 -5.66 2.39
C LYS A 72 2.81 -4.26 2.99
N ILE A 73 1.77 -3.71 3.62
CA ILE A 73 1.84 -2.44 4.36
C ILE A 73 2.66 -2.63 5.63
N SER A 74 2.32 -3.62 6.47
CA SER A 74 3.04 -3.88 7.72
C SER A 74 4.52 -4.20 7.50
N SER A 75 4.85 -4.95 6.45
CA SER A 75 6.24 -5.20 6.07
C SER A 75 7.00 -3.92 5.73
N ARG A 76 6.34 -2.89 5.22
CA ARG A 76 6.98 -1.61 4.90
C ARG A 76 7.14 -0.73 6.10
N GLU A 77 6.12 -0.62 6.94
CA GLU A 77 6.22 0.06 8.23
C GLU A 77 7.41 -0.45 9.03
N ALA A 78 7.59 -1.78 9.09
CA ALA A 78 8.71 -2.41 9.77
C ALA A 78 10.08 -2.07 9.14
N GLN A 79 10.13 -1.71 7.87
CA GLN A 79 11.36 -1.36 7.13
C GLN A 79 11.67 0.14 7.12
N MET A 80 10.75 1.01 7.56
CA MET A 80 11.00 2.45 7.63
C MET A 80 12.10 2.85 8.63
N PRO A 81 12.16 2.28 9.86
CA PRO A 81 13.17 2.66 10.85
C PRO A 81 14.60 2.28 10.44
N SER A 82 14.77 1.27 9.57
CA SER A 82 16.08 0.80 9.14
C SER A 82 16.69 1.63 8.00
N GLY A 83 15.98 2.66 7.51
CA GLY A 83 16.45 3.50 6.39
C GLY A 83 16.63 2.74 5.08
N ASN A 84 16.12 1.50 5.00
CA ASN A 84 16.37 0.60 3.88
C ASN A 84 15.47 0.97 2.70
N SER A 85 15.88 1.96 1.91
CA SER A 85 15.16 2.47 0.75
C SER A 85 15.24 1.57 -0.50
N TYR A 86 15.96 0.44 -0.44
CA TYR A 86 16.17 -0.47 -1.58
C TYR A 86 14.87 -0.99 -2.21
N HIS A 87 13.79 -1.13 -1.44
CA HIS A 87 12.48 -1.56 -1.93
C HIS A 87 11.58 -0.39 -2.37
N PHE A 88 12.06 0.84 -2.21
CA PHE A 88 11.41 2.09 -2.57
C PHE A 88 12.18 2.71 -3.75
N THR A 89 12.19 2.05 -4.90
CA THR A 89 12.95 2.47 -6.09
C THR A 89 12.69 3.93 -6.49
N THR A 90 11.46 4.43 -6.33
CA THR A 90 11.10 5.84 -6.59
C THR A 90 11.70 6.83 -5.58
N PHE A 91 12.05 6.39 -4.37
CA PHE A 91 12.58 7.24 -3.30
C PHE A 91 14.11 7.26 -3.21
N SER A 92 14.80 6.28 -3.80
CA SER A 92 16.27 6.26 -3.88
C SER A 92 16.87 7.47 -4.61
N ALA A 93 16.07 8.21 -5.38
CA ALA A 93 16.48 9.44 -6.05
C ALA A 93 16.56 10.68 -5.11
N ASN A 94 16.00 10.61 -3.90
CA ASN A 94 15.95 11.73 -2.94
C ASN A 94 16.61 11.31 -1.62
N GLU A 95 17.94 11.26 -1.61
CA GLU A 95 18.77 10.64 -0.57
C GLU A 95 18.74 11.33 0.83
N ASN A 96 18.04 12.45 1.00
CA ASN A 96 18.28 13.35 2.15
C ASN A 96 17.10 13.58 3.11
N ILE A 97 16.01 12.80 3.05
CA ILE A 97 14.85 13.01 3.94
C ILE A 97 14.65 11.82 4.88
N ALA A 98 14.60 12.12 6.17
CA ALA A 98 14.40 11.14 7.24
C ALA A 98 13.02 10.48 7.11
N PHE A 99 13.00 9.30 6.49
CA PHE A 99 11.79 8.52 6.20
C PHE A 99 10.97 8.15 7.45
N ALA A 100 11.63 8.17 8.62
CA ALA A 100 11.00 8.01 9.92
C ALA A 100 9.83 8.98 10.15
N GLN A 101 9.86 10.18 9.54
CA GLN A 101 8.80 11.17 9.71
C GLN A 101 7.45 10.75 9.08
N TYR A 102 7.44 9.77 8.18
CA TYR A 102 6.23 9.28 7.52
C TYR A 102 5.72 7.95 8.09
N ALA A 103 6.43 7.40 9.08
CA ALA A 103 6.08 6.12 9.67
C ALA A 103 4.75 6.17 10.41
N GLU A 104 4.45 7.30 11.04
CA GLU A 104 3.18 7.52 11.72
C GLU A 104 2.01 7.58 10.73
N GLU A 105 2.15 8.29 9.61
CA GLU A 105 1.11 8.35 8.57
C GLU A 105 0.85 6.98 7.93
N LEU A 106 1.90 6.19 7.64
CA LEU A 106 1.70 4.83 7.11
C LEU A 106 0.99 3.94 8.12
N LYS A 107 1.40 4.01 9.39
CA LYS A 107 0.75 3.26 10.47
C LYS A 107 -0.73 3.62 10.60
N LEU A 108 -1.05 4.90 10.61
CA LEU A 108 -2.43 5.37 10.67
C LEU A 108 -3.25 4.87 9.47
N GLN A 109 -2.68 4.90 8.26
CA GLN A 109 -3.35 4.38 7.07
C GLN A 109 -3.61 2.87 7.15
N SER A 110 -2.66 2.11 7.68
CA SER A 110 -2.80 0.68 7.94
C SER A 110 -3.93 0.38 8.92
N GLU A 111 -3.97 1.11 10.04
CA GLU A 111 -5.04 0.98 11.04
C GLU A 111 -6.42 1.33 10.45
N GLN A 112 -6.53 2.42 9.68
CA GLN A 112 -7.77 2.80 9.00
C GLN A 112 -8.22 1.73 8.00
N PHE A 113 -7.27 1.14 7.26
CA PHE A 113 -7.55 0.06 6.35
C PHE A 113 -8.09 -1.17 7.10
N LEU A 114 -7.45 -1.57 8.19
CA LEU A 114 -7.88 -2.70 9.01
C LEU A 114 -9.28 -2.50 9.58
N ASN A 115 -9.53 -1.32 10.14
CA ASN A 115 -10.84 -0.99 10.71
C ASN A 115 -11.94 -1.10 9.65
N ARG A 116 -11.69 -0.59 8.43
CA ARG A 116 -12.64 -0.67 7.30
C ARG A 116 -12.98 -2.10 6.90
N PHE A 117 -12.04 -3.03 7.00
CA PHE A 117 -12.22 -4.43 6.59
C PHE A 117 -12.39 -5.41 7.76
N SER A 118 -12.57 -4.91 8.98
CA SER A 118 -12.73 -5.71 10.22
C SER A 118 -13.83 -6.78 10.13
N ASN A 119 -14.92 -6.51 9.40
CA ASN A 119 -15.99 -7.47 9.17
C ASN A 119 -15.55 -8.75 8.43
N PHE A 120 -14.48 -8.68 7.64
CA PHE A 120 -13.92 -9.87 6.98
C PHE A 120 -13.08 -10.72 7.95
N GLU A 121 -12.40 -10.10 8.92
CA GLU A 121 -11.65 -10.82 9.96
C GLU A 121 -12.59 -11.71 10.79
N ASN A 122 -13.79 -11.22 11.11
CA ASN A 122 -14.81 -12.01 11.80
C ASN A 122 -15.30 -13.24 11.02
N LYS A 123 -14.96 -13.34 9.73
CA LYS A 123 -15.32 -14.44 8.84
C LYS A 123 -14.10 -15.23 8.35
N GLU A 124 -12.91 -14.94 8.89
CA GLU A 124 -11.65 -15.56 8.48
C GLU A 124 -11.72 -17.09 8.54
N GLU A 125 -12.31 -17.64 9.60
CA GLU A 125 -12.48 -19.09 9.76
C GLU A 125 -13.31 -19.71 8.63
N CYS A 126 -14.42 -19.06 8.25
CA CYS A 126 -15.25 -19.51 7.12
C CYS A 126 -14.48 -19.49 5.80
N PHE A 127 -13.67 -18.46 5.57
CA PHE A 127 -12.84 -18.35 4.36
C PHE A 127 -11.73 -19.41 4.35
N ASN A 128 -11.10 -19.68 5.49
CA ASN A 128 -10.05 -20.68 5.64
C ASN A 128 -10.59 -22.12 5.48
N LEU A 129 -11.78 -22.40 6.00
CA LEU A 129 -12.49 -23.66 5.80
C LEU A 129 -12.73 -23.92 4.31
N PHE A 130 -13.17 -22.91 3.56
CA PHE A 130 -13.44 -23.04 2.14
C PHE A 130 -12.15 -23.18 1.31
N ALA A 131 -11.09 -22.46 1.68
CA ALA A 131 -9.79 -22.53 1.01
C ALA A 131 -9.05 -23.84 1.28
N THR A 132 -9.28 -24.45 2.46
CA THR A 132 -8.65 -25.72 2.87
C THR A 132 -9.66 -26.68 3.50
N PRO A 133 -10.59 -27.26 2.72
CA PRO A 133 -11.69 -28.08 3.25
C PRO A 133 -11.22 -29.29 4.05
N THR A 134 -10.04 -29.82 3.76
CA THR A 134 -9.47 -31.01 4.40
C THR A 134 -8.77 -30.75 5.73
N LYS A 135 -8.44 -29.49 6.05
CA LYS A 135 -7.71 -29.15 7.29
C LYS A 135 -8.62 -29.14 8.52
N SER A 136 -9.88 -28.74 8.34
CA SER A 136 -10.92 -28.77 9.39
C SER A 136 -11.39 -30.19 9.73
N ILE A 137 -11.41 -31.09 8.73
CA ILE A 137 -11.80 -32.50 8.93
C ILE A 137 -10.81 -33.20 9.88
N LEU A 138 -9.52 -32.86 9.81
CA LEU A 138 -8.50 -33.45 10.68
C LEU A 138 -8.61 -32.96 12.14
N GLN A 139 -8.98 -31.70 12.38
CA GLN A 139 -9.21 -31.19 13.74
C GLN A 139 -10.44 -31.81 14.41
N ASN A 140 -11.51 -32.09 13.64
CA ASN A 140 -12.71 -32.75 14.16
C ASN A 140 -12.53 -34.28 14.29
N ALA A 141 -11.67 -34.90 13.47
CA ALA A 141 -11.36 -36.32 13.58
C ALA A 141 -10.50 -36.66 14.81
N SER A 142 -9.64 -35.74 15.27
CA SER A 142 -8.83 -35.92 16.48
C SER A 142 -9.60 -35.86 17.80
N ILE A 143 -10.90 -35.55 17.80
CA ILE A 143 -11.74 -35.53 19.01
C ILE A 143 -12.37 -36.92 19.29
N HIS A 144 -12.17 -37.90 18.40
CA HIS A 144 -12.77 -39.24 18.48
C HIS A 144 -11.77 -40.40 18.54
N LEU A 145 -10.51 -40.16 18.92
CA LEU A 145 -9.53 -41.18 19.29
C LEU A 145 -9.01 -40.93 20.71
#